data_AF-A0A9P6XP81-F1
#
_entry.id   AF-A0A9P6XP81-F1
#
_cell.length_a   1.000
_cell.length_b   1.000
_cell.length_c   1.000
_cell.angle_alpha   90.00
_cell.angle_beta   90.00
_cell.angle_gamma   90.00
#
_symmetry.space_group_name_H-M   'P 1'
#
loop_
_entity.id
_entity.type
_entity.pdbx_description
1 polymer ?
#
loop_
_entity_poly.entity_id
_entity_poly.type
_entity_poly.pdbx_seq_one_letter_code
_entity_poly.pdbx_strand_id
1 'polypeptide(L)'
;MRKGSTPESSVPAALPVPMVHSAPTADSIPDDPAFAQLAASPALRAALRATLKANSCEGLLQADADIPLSNSALEIRRLDAQHVLVNVPCWRAAYNTGEGYWVARPKAPSSPRRRAADWATASRRAPGPGLARPSSRPPKSQQACAAACPVAPGNCRRW
;
A
#
# COMPACT_ATOMS: atom_id res chain seq x y z
N MET A 1 2.68 -36.46 1.09
CA MET A 1 1.96 -35.66 0.07
C MET A 1 0.48 -36.05 0.10
N ARG A 2 -0.45 -35.09 0.11
CA ARG A 2 -1.90 -35.37 0.05
C ARG A 2 -2.43 -34.92 -1.32
N LYS A 3 -3.10 -35.79 -2.05
CA LYS A 3 -3.63 -35.47 -3.40
C LYS A 3 -4.90 -34.62 -3.29
N GLY A 4 -5.05 -33.63 -4.17
CA GLY A 4 -6.29 -32.89 -4.32
C GLY A 4 -7.43 -33.78 -4.85
N SER A 5 -8.67 -33.49 -4.47
CA SER A 5 -9.86 -34.27 -4.86
C SER A 5 -10.41 -33.93 -6.25
N THR A 6 -9.91 -32.88 -6.90
CA THR A 6 -10.34 -32.45 -8.23
C THR A 6 -9.43 -33.01 -9.33
N PRO A 7 -10.00 -33.48 -10.47
CA PRO A 7 -9.21 -34.00 -11.58
C PRO A 7 -8.42 -32.89 -12.27
N GLU A 8 -7.26 -33.20 -12.84
CA GLU A 8 -6.43 -32.22 -13.58
C GLU A 8 -7.14 -31.65 -14.81
N SER A 9 -8.10 -32.38 -15.38
CA SER A 9 -8.97 -31.89 -16.47
C SER A 9 -9.87 -30.71 -16.06
N SER A 10 -9.99 -30.42 -14.76
CA SER A 10 -10.73 -29.26 -14.25
C SER A 10 -9.90 -27.98 -14.17
N VAL A 11 -8.61 -28.03 -14.50
CA VAL A 11 -7.76 -26.84 -14.58
C VAL A 11 -8.23 -25.96 -15.74
N PRO A 12 -8.60 -24.69 -15.52
CA PRO A 12 -9.00 -23.79 -16.59
C PRO A 12 -7.88 -23.61 -17.62
N ALA A 13 -8.26 -23.44 -18.89
CA ALA A 13 -7.32 -23.10 -19.93
C ALA A 13 -6.55 -21.81 -19.59
N ALA A 14 -5.31 -21.72 -20.06
CA ALA A 14 -4.49 -20.53 -19.88
C ALA A 14 -5.17 -19.30 -20.51
N LEU A 15 -5.19 -18.18 -19.78
CA LEU A 15 -5.60 -16.90 -20.34
C LEU A 15 -4.52 -16.38 -21.31
N PRO A 16 -4.89 -15.53 -22.29
CA PRO A 16 -3.92 -14.83 -23.12
C PRO A 16 -2.90 -14.07 -22.27
N VAL A 17 -1.66 -13.99 -22.76
CA VAL A 17 -0.59 -13.27 -22.08
C VAL A 17 -0.92 -11.77 -22.09
N PRO A 18 -0.92 -11.10 -20.92
CA PRO A 18 -1.09 -9.65 -20.88
C PRO A 18 0.09 -8.96 -21.57
N MET A 19 -0.20 -8.09 -22.52
CA MET A 19 0.81 -7.24 -23.17
C MET A 19 0.96 -5.95 -22.38
N VAL A 20 2.19 -5.66 -21.95
CA VAL A 20 2.52 -4.40 -21.25
C VAL A 20 3.09 -3.42 -22.26
N HIS A 21 2.43 -2.27 -22.39
CA HIS A 21 2.92 -1.15 -23.19
C HIS A 21 3.44 -0.05 -22.27
N SER A 22 4.69 0.38 -22.50
CA SER A 22 5.25 1.52 -21.78
C SER A 22 4.49 2.80 -22.14
N ALA A 23 4.09 3.56 -21.14
CA ALA A 23 3.57 4.90 -21.36
C ALA A 23 4.71 5.84 -21.79
N PRO A 24 4.45 6.81 -22.68
CA PRO A 24 5.45 7.82 -23.00
C PRO A 24 5.77 8.64 -21.75
N THR A 25 7.07 8.78 -21.46
CA THR A 25 7.59 9.62 -20.37
C THR A 25 8.53 10.66 -20.94
N ALA A 26 8.56 11.84 -20.32
CA ALA A 26 9.58 12.84 -20.61
C ALA A 26 10.94 12.41 -20.04
N ASP A 27 12.02 12.75 -20.72
CA ASP A 27 13.36 12.51 -20.24
C ASP A 27 13.59 13.19 -18.88
N SER A 28 14.20 12.44 -17.97
CA SER A 28 14.66 12.97 -16.70
C SER A 28 16.15 13.25 -16.80
N ILE A 29 16.55 14.51 -16.61
CA ILE A 29 17.95 14.86 -16.46
C ILE A 29 18.38 14.37 -15.06
N PRO A 30 19.37 13.46 -14.96
CA PRO A 30 19.96 13.13 -13.67
C PRO A 30 20.50 14.40 -13.01
N ASP A 31 20.32 14.53 -11.70
CA ASP A 31 20.83 15.66 -10.91
C ASP A 31 20.26 17.05 -11.24
N ASP A 32 19.02 17.12 -11.77
CA ASP A 32 18.30 18.39 -11.89
C ASP A 32 18.21 19.09 -10.51
N PRO A 33 18.79 20.29 -10.34
CA PRO A 33 18.82 20.98 -9.05
C PRO A 33 17.40 21.32 -8.54
N ALA A 34 16.43 21.49 -9.44
CA ALA A 34 15.04 21.68 -9.05
C ALA A 34 14.45 20.40 -8.41
N PHE A 35 14.88 19.22 -8.87
CA PHE A 35 14.47 17.95 -8.26
C PHE A 35 15.17 17.70 -6.93
N ALA A 36 16.44 18.08 -6.79
CA ALA A 36 17.13 18.05 -5.50
C ALA A 36 16.43 18.95 -4.47
N GLN A 37 16.05 20.17 -4.85
CA GLN A 37 15.29 21.09 -4.00
C GLN A 37 13.91 20.53 -3.63
N LEU A 38 13.21 19.93 -4.59
CA LEU A 38 11.91 19.32 -4.37
C LEU A 38 12.01 18.10 -3.43
N ALA A 39 13.05 17.27 -3.58
CA ALA A 39 13.31 16.11 -2.73
C ALA A 39 13.61 16.51 -1.27
N ALA A 40 14.26 17.66 -1.07
CA ALA A 40 14.53 18.22 0.25
C ALA A 40 13.31 18.94 0.89
N SER A 41 12.20 19.10 0.17
CA SER A 41 11.04 19.87 0.63
C SER A 41 10.32 19.21 1.82
N PRO A 42 10.25 19.87 3.00
CA PRO A 42 9.47 19.36 4.13
C PRO A 42 7.97 19.29 3.81
N ALA A 43 7.49 20.24 2.99
CA ALA A 43 6.09 20.29 2.56
C ALA A 43 5.72 19.08 1.69
N LEU A 44 6.61 18.67 0.77
CA LEU A 44 6.38 17.45 -0.02
C LEU A 44 6.37 16.22 0.88
N ARG A 45 7.35 16.06 1.78
CA ARG A 45 7.39 14.93 2.72
C ARG A 45 6.13 14.86 3.58
N ALA A 46 5.66 15.99 4.11
CA ALA A 46 4.42 16.06 4.87
C ALA A 46 3.20 15.68 4.02
N ALA A 47 3.12 16.17 2.77
CA ALA A 47 2.05 15.81 1.85
C ALA A 47 2.05 14.30 1.51
N LEU A 48 3.21 13.68 1.32
CA LEU A 48 3.33 12.24 1.10
C LEU A 48 2.86 11.45 2.32
N ARG A 49 3.27 11.86 3.53
CA ARG A 49 2.83 11.24 4.79
C ARG A 49 1.31 11.31 4.97
N ALA A 50 0.69 12.44 4.61
CA ALA A 50 -0.75 12.60 4.68
C ALA A 50 -1.54 11.62 3.79
N THR A 51 -0.90 11.00 2.80
CA THR A 51 -1.52 9.94 1.97
C THR A 51 -1.49 8.55 2.61
N LEU A 52 -0.84 8.37 3.76
CA LEU A 52 -0.75 7.11 4.47
C LEU A 52 -1.92 6.97 5.47
N LYS A 53 -2.48 5.77 5.60
CA LYS A 53 -3.46 5.46 6.67
C LYS A 53 -2.80 5.08 8.01
N ALA A 54 -1.49 4.82 8.02
CA ALA A 54 -0.67 4.46 9.19
C ALA A 54 0.82 4.80 8.91
N ASN A 55 1.74 4.47 9.82
CA ASN A 55 3.19 4.55 9.55
C ASN A 55 3.69 3.43 8.60
N SER A 56 2.96 3.16 7.52
CA SER A 56 3.23 2.05 6.59
C SER A 56 4.39 2.34 5.61
N CYS A 57 5.25 3.32 5.93
CA CYS A 57 6.42 3.67 5.14
C CYS A 57 7.47 4.32 6.05
N GLU A 58 8.48 3.54 6.44
CA GLU A 58 9.58 3.95 7.33
C GLU A 58 10.37 5.12 6.73
N GLY A 59 10.60 5.10 5.40
CA GLY A 59 11.26 6.16 4.63
C GLY A 59 10.77 7.58 4.89
N LEU A 60 9.47 7.71 5.17
CA LEU A 60 8.81 8.99 5.39
C LEU A 60 8.76 9.41 6.86
N LEU A 61 9.19 8.53 7.78
CA LEU A 61 9.28 8.84 9.20
C LEU A 61 10.33 9.92 9.48
N GLN A 62 10.24 10.53 10.67
CA GLN A 62 11.31 11.40 11.16
C GLN A 62 12.53 10.56 11.48
N ALA A 63 13.72 11.15 11.43
CA ALA A 63 14.96 10.42 11.68
C ALA A 63 14.93 9.76 13.06
N ASP A 64 15.26 8.47 13.07
CA ASP A 64 15.21 7.57 14.21
C ASP A 64 16.32 6.52 14.04
N ALA A 65 17.19 6.40 15.05
CA ALA A 65 18.33 5.49 15.01
C ALA A 65 17.93 4.01 14.98
N ASP A 66 16.75 3.68 15.53
CA ASP A 66 16.24 2.31 15.62
C ASP A 66 15.46 1.90 14.36
N ILE A 67 15.17 2.86 13.47
CA ILE A 67 14.48 2.63 12.20
C ILE A 67 15.43 2.99 11.06
N PRO A 68 16.17 2.02 10.48
CA PRO A 68 17.25 2.29 9.53
C PRO A 68 16.82 3.04 8.26
N LEU A 69 15.54 2.94 7.88
CA LEU A 69 14.99 3.63 6.71
C LEU A 69 14.41 5.00 7.05
N SER A 70 14.34 5.38 8.32
CA SER A 70 13.76 6.66 8.72
C SER A 70 14.45 7.83 8.01
N ASN A 71 13.66 8.83 7.63
CA ASN A 71 14.13 10.01 6.91
C ASN A 71 14.93 9.73 5.62
N SER A 72 14.69 8.60 4.95
CA SER A 72 15.34 8.26 3.66
C SER A 72 15.14 9.36 2.61
N ALA A 73 16.14 9.62 1.78
CA ALA A 73 16.06 10.61 0.71
C ALA A 73 14.91 10.28 -0.27
N LEU A 74 14.23 11.31 -0.75
CA LEU A 74 13.23 11.16 -1.81
C LEU A 74 13.94 11.14 -3.17
N GLU A 75 13.66 10.13 -3.98
CA GLU A 75 14.08 10.10 -5.37
C GLU A 75 12.99 10.71 -6.25
N ILE A 76 13.37 11.60 -7.17
CA ILE A 76 12.42 12.29 -8.05
C ILE A 76 12.80 12.07 -9.51
N ARG A 77 11.83 11.64 -10.31
CA ARG A 77 11.94 11.51 -11.77
C ARG A 77 10.83 12.29 -12.44
N ARG A 78 11.14 12.94 -13.56
CA ARG A 78 10.12 13.55 -14.44
C ARG A 78 9.28 12.45 -15.06
N LEU A 79 7.96 12.64 -15.05
CA LEU A 79 7.04 11.82 -15.85
C LEU A 79 6.60 12.57 -17.09
N ASP A 80 6.19 13.83 -16.91
CA ASP A 80 5.78 14.73 -17.99
C ASP A 80 6.04 16.21 -17.60
N ALA A 81 5.45 17.16 -18.32
CA ALA A 81 5.62 18.59 -18.07
C ALA A 81 5.04 19.05 -16.70
N GLN A 82 4.08 18.32 -16.15
CA GLN A 82 3.30 18.69 -14.96
C GLN A 82 3.46 17.73 -13.79
N HIS A 83 4.03 16.55 -14.03
CA HIS A 83 4.10 15.48 -13.05
C HIS A 83 5.51 14.93 -12.87
N VAL A 84 5.79 14.57 -11.62
CA VAL A 84 6.98 13.83 -11.20
C VAL A 84 6.56 12.54 -10.51
N LEU A 85 7.38 11.51 -10.67
CA LEU A 85 7.37 10.31 -9.85
C LEU A 85 8.25 10.57 -8.63
N VAL A 86 7.71 10.32 -7.44
CA VAL A 86 8.46 10.32 -6.18
C VAL A 86 8.58 8.89 -5.69
N ASN A 87 9.80 8.47 -5.39
CA ASN A 87 10.15 7.16 -4.82
C ASN A 87 10.82 7.33 -3.44
N VAL A 88 10.55 6.41 -2.51
CA VAL A 88 11.26 6.30 -1.22
C VAL A 88 11.13 4.87 -0.67
N PRO A 89 12.20 4.30 -0.07
CA PRO A 89 12.13 2.98 0.56
C PRO A 89 11.23 3.01 1.79
N CYS A 90 10.24 2.12 1.83
CA CYS A 90 9.22 2.10 2.87
C CYS A 90 9.41 0.97 3.89
N TRP A 91 10.01 -0.15 3.51
CA TRP A 91 10.36 -1.23 4.44
C TRP A 91 11.47 -2.09 3.84
N ARG A 92 12.22 -2.78 4.71
CA ARG A 92 13.22 -3.77 4.33
C ARG A 92 13.17 -4.94 5.30
N ALA A 93 13.21 -6.16 4.77
CA ALA A 93 13.34 -7.40 5.52
C ALA A 93 14.50 -8.23 4.94
N ALA A 94 14.68 -9.47 5.41
CA ALA A 94 15.92 -10.24 5.22
C ALA A 94 16.40 -10.35 3.76
N TYR A 95 15.50 -10.38 2.78
CA TYR A 95 15.84 -10.48 1.35
C TYR A 95 14.90 -9.68 0.44
N ASN A 96 14.05 -8.83 1.01
CA ASN A 96 13.02 -8.10 0.30
C ASN A 96 12.99 -6.65 0.75
N THR A 97 12.67 -5.76 -0.17
CA THR A 97 12.42 -4.35 0.08
C THR A 97 11.06 -3.98 -0.47
N GLY A 98 10.48 -2.93 0.09
CA GLY A 98 9.30 -2.31 -0.47
C GLY A 98 9.52 -0.83 -0.63
N GLU A 99 9.24 -0.35 -1.83
CA GLU A 99 9.31 1.04 -2.22
C GLU A 99 7.91 1.66 -2.20
N GLY A 100 7.83 2.95 -1.90
CA GLY A 100 6.63 3.74 -2.07
C GLY A 100 6.73 4.59 -3.33
N TYR A 101 5.66 4.62 -4.13
CA TYR A 101 5.60 5.45 -5.33
C TYR A 101 4.41 6.43 -5.31
N TRP A 102 4.66 7.67 -5.71
CA TRP A 102 3.64 8.70 -5.85
C TRP A 102 3.83 9.48 -7.14
N VAL A 103 2.72 9.89 -7.74
CA VAL A 103 2.73 10.94 -8.76
C VAL A 103 2.37 12.25 -8.09
N ALA A 104 3.24 13.25 -8.21
CA ALA A 104 3.08 14.57 -7.61
C ALA A 104 3.28 15.69 -8.64
N ARG A 105 2.85 16.91 -8.30
CA ARG A 105 3.20 18.11 -9.05
C ARG A 105 4.56 18.65 -8.58
N PRO A 106 5.42 19.14 -9.48
CA PRO A 106 6.74 19.66 -9.13
C PRO A 106 6.68 21.04 -8.43
N LYS A 107 5.53 21.72 -8.45
CA LYS A 107 5.30 23.02 -7.83
C LYS A 107 4.20 22.93 -6.77
N ALA A 108 4.29 23.78 -5.75
CA ALA A 108 3.27 23.90 -4.73
C ALA A 108 1.95 24.47 -5.30
N PRO A 109 0.78 24.06 -4.77
CA PRO A 109 0.58 23.00 -3.78
C PRO A 109 0.77 21.61 -4.41
N SER A 110 1.65 20.81 -3.80
CA SER A 110 1.86 19.43 -4.21
C SER A 110 0.64 18.59 -3.83
N SER A 111 0.15 17.79 -4.78
CA SER A 111 -1.02 16.93 -4.59
C SER A 111 -0.65 15.48 -4.89
N PRO A 112 0.19 14.85 -4.05
CA PRO A 112 0.71 13.52 -4.33
C PRO A 112 -0.41 12.48 -4.31
N ARG A 113 -0.43 11.63 -5.34
CA ARG A 113 -1.31 10.47 -5.41
C ARG A 113 -0.48 9.20 -5.33
N ARG A 114 -0.66 8.45 -4.23
CA ARG A 114 -0.03 7.14 -4.05
C ARG A 114 -0.43 6.24 -5.21
N ARG A 115 0.56 5.61 -5.83
CA ARG A 115 0.33 4.47 -6.71
C ARG A 115 0.44 3.23 -5.84
N ALA A 116 -0.67 2.56 -5.60
CA ALA A 116 -0.59 1.20 -5.12
C ALA A 116 0.02 0.38 -6.25
N ALA A 117 1.13 -0.31 -6.01
CA ALA A 117 1.42 -1.49 -6.78
C ALA A 117 0.32 -2.49 -6.41
N ASP A 118 -0.68 -2.59 -7.26
CA ASP A 118 -1.81 -3.51 -7.18
C ASP A 118 -1.36 -4.95 -7.45
N TRP A 119 -0.34 -5.44 -6.75
CA TRP A 119 0.02 -6.86 -6.78
C TRP A 119 -0.92 -7.72 -5.93
N ALA A 120 -1.88 -7.11 -5.22
CA ALA A 120 -2.79 -7.80 -4.32
C ALA A 120 -4.26 -7.34 -4.43
N THR A 121 -4.85 -7.28 -5.64
CA THR A 121 -6.32 -7.48 -5.78
C THR A 121 -6.73 -7.96 -7.18
N ALA A 122 -6.03 -8.93 -7.76
CA ALA A 122 -6.64 -9.76 -8.80
C ALA A 122 -7.56 -10.81 -8.12
N SER A 123 -8.62 -10.35 -7.45
CA SER A 123 -9.74 -11.24 -7.11
C SER A 123 -10.37 -11.66 -8.42
N ARG A 124 -9.92 -12.82 -8.94
CA ARG A 124 -10.60 -13.51 -10.05
C ARG A 124 -12.06 -13.69 -9.65
N ARG A 125 -12.93 -12.83 -10.16
CA ARG A 125 -14.36 -13.09 -10.17
C ARG A 125 -14.57 -14.18 -11.21
N ALA A 126 -14.51 -15.43 -10.78
CA ALA A 126 -14.94 -16.54 -11.62
C ALA A 126 -16.41 -16.30 -12.03
N PRO A 127 -16.78 -16.43 -13.31
CA PRO A 127 -18.18 -16.48 -13.69
C PRO A 127 -18.73 -17.85 -13.28
N GLY A 128 -19.39 -17.90 -12.11
CA GLY A 128 -20.17 -19.05 -11.67
C GLY A 128 -21.63 -18.88 -12.10
N PRO A 129 -22.30 -19.97 -12.54
CA PRO A 129 -23.62 -19.93 -13.16
C PRO A 129 -24.73 -19.64 -12.15
N GLY A 130 -25.89 -19.32 -12.70
CA GLY A 130 -27.08 -18.80 -12.03
C GLY A 130 -27.49 -19.43 -10.69
N LEU A 131 -28.01 -18.55 -9.85
CA LEU A 131 -29.09 -18.75 -8.88
C LEU A 131 -29.12 -20.09 -8.13
N ALA A 132 -28.56 -20.07 -6.92
CA ALA A 132 -29.06 -20.86 -5.80
C ALA A 132 -29.12 -19.97 -4.55
N ARG A 133 -30.32 -19.77 -4.00
CA ARG A 133 -30.57 -19.15 -2.68
C ARG A 133 -29.95 -20.03 -1.58
N PRO A 134 -29.39 -19.43 -0.52
CA PRO A 134 -29.40 -20.04 0.81
C PRO A 134 -30.16 -19.12 1.79
N SER A 135 -31.29 -19.55 2.34
CA SER A 135 -31.40 -20.37 3.55
C SER A 135 -30.72 -19.72 4.76
N SER A 136 -31.55 -19.11 5.60
CA SER A 136 -31.25 -18.54 6.91
C SER A 136 -30.74 -19.60 7.89
N ARG A 137 -29.47 -19.52 8.31
CA ARG A 137 -28.96 -19.99 9.61
C ARG A 137 -27.52 -19.48 9.82
N PRO A 138 -27.22 -18.75 10.91
CA PRO A 138 -25.86 -18.32 11.22
C PRO A 138 -25.03 -19.47 11.86
N PRO A 139 -23.73 -19.61 11.53
CA PRO A 139 -22.82 -20.50 12.25
C PRO A 139 -22.48 -19.95 13.64
N LYS A 140 -22.52 -20.86 14.63
CA LYS A 140 -22.21 -20.63 16.05
C LYS A 140 -20.70 -20.37 16.24
N SER A 141 -20.30 -19.13 16.55
CA SER A 141 -19.05 -18.84 17.29
C SER A 141 -18.85 -17.35 17.66
N GLN A 142 -19.91 -16.56 17.85
CA GLN A 142 -19.80 -15.19 18.38
C GLN A 142 -20.85 -14.88 19.46
N GLN A 143 -20.95 -15.74 20.47
CA GLN A 143 -21.76 -15.48 21.66
C GLN A 143 -20.96 -15.83 22.92
N ALA A 144 -20.13 -14.87 23.33
CA ALA A 144 -19.55 -14.67 24.65
C ALA A 144 -18.67 -13.40 24.51
N CYS A 145 -18.85 -12.26 25.15
CA CYS A 145 -19.73 -11.84 26.23
C CYS A 145 -20.07 -10.36 26.00
N ALA A 146 -21.35 -9.99 26.05
CA ALA A 146 -21.77 -8.62 26.30
C ALA A 146 -23.03 -8.67 27.16
N ALA A 147 -22.98 -7.91 28.27
CA ALA A 147 -24.04 -7.61 29.26
C ALA A 147 -24.38 -8.75 30.26
N ALA A 148 -24.51 -8.56 31.58
CA ALA A 148 -24.61 -7.37 32.45
C ALA A 148 -24.37 -7.80 33.93
N CYS A 149 -23.73 -7.02 34.83
CA CYS A 149 -24.30 -6.09 35.86
C CYS A 149 -23.63 -6.38 37.25
N PRO A 150 -23.74 -5.56 38.33
CA PRO A 150 -23.76 -4.09 38.49
C PRO A 150 -22.96 -3.52 39.74
N VAL A 151 -22.75 -2.18 39.83
CA VAL A 151 -22.41 -1.25 41.00
C VAL A 151 -21.28 -1.68 42.00
N ALA A 152 -20.26 -0.92 42.44
CA ALA A 152 -20.07 0.50 42.86
C ALA A 152 -18.53 0.79 43.03
N PRO A 153 -18.07 2.00 43.44
CA PRO A 153 -16.77 2.58 43.07
C PRO A 153 -15.62 2.28 44.05
N GLY A 154 -14.39 2.16 43.53
CA GLY A 154 -13.20 1.99 44.36
C GLY A 154 -11.90 2.01 43.57
N ASN A 155 -11.09 3.03 43.86
CA ASN A 155 -9.71 3.24 43.40
C ASN A 155 -8.85 1.98 43.23
N CYS A 156 -8.07 1.91 42.15
CA CYS A 156 -6.68 1.44 42.23
C CYS A 156 -5.84 2.02 41.07
N ARG A 157 -4.82 2.79 41.44
CA ARG A 157 -3.72 3.28 40.60
C ARG A 157 -2.67 2.20 40.36
N ARG A 158 -1.72 2.56 39.48
CA ARG A 158 -0.33 2.10 39.32
C ARG A 158 -0.16 0.98 38.28
N TRP A 159 0.92 0.91 37.50
CA TRP A 159 2.25 1.54 37.55
C TRP A 159 2.67 1.99 36.15
#